data_AF-A0A2U2DG43-F1
#
_entry.id   AF-A0A2U2DG43-F1
#
_cell.length_a   1.000
_cell.length_b   1.000
_cell.length_c   1.000
_cell.angle_alpha   90.00
_cell.angle_beta   90.00
_cell.angle_gamma   90.00
#
_symmetry.space_group_name_H-M   'P 1'
#
loop_
_entity.id
_entity.type
_entity.pdbx_description
1 polymer ?
#
loop_
_entity_poly.entity_id
_entity_poly.type
_entity_poly.pdbx_seq_one_letter_code
_entity_poly.pdbx_strand_id
1 'polypeptide(L)'
;MPRQSRQSTTKRATTQTARIGGVRKVIKTRADGKVTITDALPLEWELQAAQCRALRDMPEYGKQFLFAGDQNAAKRGQTASAQAKAAGMTAGEPDLRIYLKGGRLGLIENKVGRAALEPSQVTRHPALAALGHPVVVVRAVTEDDAAAQAVALVRKWLAGNDNEPSC
;
A
#
# COMPACT_ATOMS: atom_id res chain seq x y z
N MET A 1 23.47 29.43 49.85
CA MET A 1 23.90 28.37 48.91
C MET A 1 22.69 27.94 48.07
N PRO A 2 22.53 28.37 46.80
CA PRO A 2 21.43 27.88 45.98
C PRO A 2 21.79 26.49 45.41
N ARG A 3 20.84 25.56 45.56
CA ARG A 3 20.93 24.16 45.12
C ARG A 3 20.68 24.12 43.61
N GLN A 4 21.71 23.90 42.79
CA GLN A 4 21.56 23.69 41.35
C GLN A 4 20.78 22.39 41.09
N SER A 5 19.59 22.50 40.50
CA SER A 5 18.87 21.36 39.96
C SER A 5 19.58 20.88 38.70
N ARG A 6 20.14 19.65 38.73
CA ARG A 6 20.60 18.98 37.52
C ARG A 6 19.37 18.60 36.69
N GLN A 7 19.09 19.35 35.63
CA GLN A 7 18.14 18.90 34.60
C GLN A 7 18.73 17.65 33.93
N SER A 8 18.17 16.49 34.28
CA SER A 8 18.42 15.24 33.56
C SER A 8 17.72 15.30 32.21
N THR A 9 18.47 15.58 31.14
CA THR A 9 17.99 15.40 29.77
C THR A 9 18.00 13.91 29.45
N THR A 10 16.90 13.21 29.68
CA THR A 10 16.72 11.83 29.20
C THR A 10 16.74 11.84 27.67
N LYS A 11 17.85 11.38 27.07
CA LYS A 11 17.99 11.21 25.62
C LYS A 11 16.92 10.23 25.15
N ARG A 12 15.96 10.68 24.34
CA ARG A 12 14.94 9.81 23.76
C ARG A 12 15.51 9.07 22.56
N ALA A 13 15.10 7.81 22.40
CA ALA A 13 15.37 7.09 21.19
C ALA A 13 14.73 7.82 20.00
N THR A 14 15.45 7.88 18.87
CA THR A 14 14.96 8.49 17.63
C THR A 14 15.06 7.50 16.49
N THR A 15 14.13 7.58 15.55
CA THR A 15 14.16 6.82 14.30
C THR A 15 14.09 7.80 13.16
N GLN A 16 15.03 7.70 12.22
CA GLN A 16 15.11 8.51 11.02
C GLN A 16 15.19 7.61 9.81
N THR A 17 14.79 8.12 8.66
CA THR A 17 14.96 7.44 7.37
C THR A 17 15.78 8.35 6.48
N ALA A 18 16.82 7.81 5.86
CA ALA A 18 17.67 8.54 4.91
C ALA A 18 17.94 7.67 3.68
N ARG A 19 18.33 8.27 2.56
CA ARG A 19 18.93 7.54 1.43
C ARG A 19 20.44 7.57 1.57
N ILE A 20 21.07 6.40 1.57
CA ILE A 20 22.53 6.23 1.65
C ILE A 20 22.93 5.35 0.46
N GLY A 21 23.71 5.89 -0.48
CA GLY A 21 24.08 5.18 -1.71
C GLY A 21 22.87 4.79 -2.57
N GLY A 22 21.83 5.64 -2.62
CA GLY A 22 20.59 5.37 -3.36
C GLY A 22 19.59 4.45 -2.64
N VAL A 23 20.02 3.70 -1.63
CA VAL A 23 19.17 2.77 -0.86
C VAL A 23 18.56 3.48 0.34
N ARG A 24 17.27 3.28 0.58
CA ARG A 24 16.57 3.80 1.76
C ARG A 24 17.01 3.00 2.98
N LYS A 25 17.54 3.67 4.00
CA LYS A 25 17.99 3.09 5.27
C LYS A 25 17.20 3.68 6.44
N VAL A 26 16.91 2.84 7.42
CA VAL A 26 16.39 3.25 8.74
C VAL A 26 17.56 3.41 9.69
N ILE A 27 17.70 4.59 10.26
CA ILE A 27 18.70 4.93 11.27
C ILE A 27 17.98 5.01 12.60
N LYS A 28 18.28 4.09 13.53
CA LYS A 28 17.74 4.11 14.89
C LYS A 28 18.84 4.50 15.85
N THR A 29 18.64 5.59 16.59
CA THR A 29 19.49 6.01 17.70
C THR A 29 18.77 5.69 18.99
N ARG A 30 19.35 4.82 19.81
CA ARG A 30 18.82 4.45 21.13
C ARG A 30 19.10 5.54 22.16
N ALA A 31 18.39 5.48 23.28
CA ALA A 31 18.58 6.41 24.40
C ALA A 31 20.02 6.39 24.98
N ASP A 32 20.70 5.25 24.88
CA ASP A 32 22.10 5.04 25.27
C ASP A 32 23.13 5.60 24.26
N GLY A 33 22.67 6.14 23.13
CA GLY A 33 23.52 6.65 22.05
C GLY A 33 23.92 5.62 21.00
N LYS A 34 23.54 4.34 21.13
CA LYS A 34 23.81 3.32 20.12
C LYS A 34 23.02 3.60 18.85
N VAL A 35 23.73 3.64 17.71
CA VAL A 35 23.13 3.83 16.38
C VAL A 35 23.14 2.50 15.63
N THR A 36 22.00 2.13 15.04
CA THR A 36 21.89 1.01 14.09
C THR A 36 21.34 1.51 12.77
N ILE A 37 21.97 1.11 11.67
CA ILE A 37 21.55 1.44 10.31
C ILE A 37 21.15 0.12 9.66
N THR A 38 19.90 0.04 9.21
CA THR A 38 19.37 -1.14 8.50
C THR A 38 18.67 -0.70 7.24
N ASP A 39 18.54 -1.61 6.28
CA ASP A 39 17.76 -1.37 5.07
C ASP A 39 16.29 -1.14 5.46
N ALA A 40 15.69 -0.12 4.85
CA ALA A 40 14.27 0.12 5.01
C ALA A 40 13.51 -0.83 4.09
N LEU A 41 12.42 -1.42 4.59
CA LEU A 41 11.46 -2.09 3.73
C LEU A 41 10.93 -1.10 2.67
N PRO A 42 10.54 -1.55 1.47
CA PRO A 42 9.93 -0.70 0.47
C PRO A 42 8.74 0.10 1.01
N LEU A 43 8.47 1.24 0.40
CA LEU A 43 7.22 1.97 0.61
C LEU A 43 6.08 1.27 -0.13
N GLU A 44 4.85 1.40 0.37
CA GLU A 44 3.68 0.77 -0.27
C GLU A 44 3.50 1.19 -1.73
N TRP A 45 3.79 2.46 -2.06
CA TRP A 45 3.73 2.93 -3.45
C TRP A 45 4.78 2.28 -4.36
N GLU A 46 5.94 1.88 -3.84
CA GLU A 46 7.00 1.18 -4.61
C GLU A 46 6.52 -0.23 -4.98
N LEU A 47 5.88 -0.92 -4.02
CA LEU A 47 5.25 -2.23 -4.26
C LEU A 47 4.11 -2.12 -5.29
N GLN A 48 3.23 -1.13 -5.12
CA GLN A 48 2.13 -0.89 -6.07
C GLN A 48 2.67 -0.53 -7.47
N ALA A 49 3.74 0.25 -7.57
CA ALA A 49 4.35 0.60 -8.85
C ALA A 49 4.97 -0.62 -9.56
N ALA A 50 5.58 -1.54 -8.80
CA ALA A 50 6.07 -2.81 -9.33
C ALA A 50 4.93 -3.69 -9.87
N GLN A 51 3.82 -3.79 -9.13
CA GLN A 51 2.61 -4.46 -9.61
C GLN A 51 2.08 -3.81 -10.88
N CYS A 52 1.94 -2.48 -10.92
CA CYS A 52 1.44 -1.77 -12.09
C CYS A 52 2.31 -2.03 -13.33
N ARG A 53 3.65 -2.11 -13.18
CA ARG A 53 4.56 -2.46 -14.28
C ARG A 53 4.29 -3.89 -14.76
N ALA A 54 4.37 -4.86 -13.84
CA ALA A 54 4.19 -6.27 -14.19
C ALA A 54 2.80 -6.57 -14.80
N LEU A 55 1.74 -5.91 -14.30
CA LEU A 55 0.39 -6.03 -14.86
C LEU A 55 0.29 -5.43 -16.26
N ARG A 56 1.00 -4.32 -16.57
CA ARG A 56 1.04 -3.77 -17.94
C ARG A 56 1.78 -4.68 -18.90
N ASP A 57 2.78 -5.42 -18.42
CA ASP A 57 3.59 -6.33 -19.23
C ASP A 57 2.86 -7.66 -19.52
N MET A 58 1.72 -7.92 -18.88
CA MET A 58 0.90 -9.10 -19.16
C MET A 58 0.28 -9.02 -20.57
N PRO A 59 0.34 -10.09 -21.39
CA PRO A 59 -0.24 -10.10 -22.73
C PRO A 59 -1.78 -9.93 -22.74
N GLU A 60 -2.44 -10.22 -21.62
CA GLU A 60 -3.88 -10.06 -21.41
C GLU A 60 -4.29 -8.61 -21.08
N TYR A 61 -3.34 -7.75 -20.67
CA TYR A 61 -3.62 -6.34 -20.37
C TYR A 61 -4.08 -5.59 -21.62
N GLY A 62 -5.11 -4.76 -21.46
CA GLY A 62 -5.74 -4.04 -22.57
C GLY A 62 -6.68 -4.89 -23.42
N LYS A 63 -6.78 -6.20 -23.16
CA LYS A 63 -7.64 -7.14 -23.92
C LYS A 63 -8.66 -7.84 -23.04
N GLN A 64 -8.22 -8.36 -21.90
CA GLN A 64 -9.06 -9.11 -20.97
C GLN A 64 -9.27 -8.38 -19.65
N PHE A 65 -8.36 -7.47 -19.30
CA PHE A 65 -8.50 -6.61 -18.15
C PHE A 65 -7.85 -5.25 -18.35
N LEU A 66 -8.28 -4.29 -17.55
CA LEU A 66 -7.64 -2.98 -17.35
C LEU A 66 -7.44 -2.78 -15.85
N PHE A 67 -6.67 -1.76 -15.46
CA PHE A 67 -6.57 -1.39 -14.04
C PHE A 67 -6.41 0.11 -13.83
N ALA A 68 -6.77 0.56 -12.63
CA ALA A 68 -6.48 1.89 -12.13
C ALA A 68 -5.79 1.77 -10.76
N GLY A 69 -4.76 2.57 -10.54
CA GLY A 69 -4.09 2.73 -9.25
C GLY A 69 -4.67 3.90 -8.48
N ASP A 70 -5.15 3.63 -7.27
CA ASP A 70 -5.75 4.59 -6.38
C ASP A 70 -4.77 4.96 -5.28
N GLN A 71 -4.28 6.20 -5.29
CA GLN A 71 -3.39 6.73 -4.25
C GLN A 71 -4.18 7.61 -3.27
N ASN A 72 -5.29 7.09 -2.75
CA ASN A 72 -6.21 7.88 -1.95
C ASN A 72 -5.59 8.34 -0.61
N ALA A 73 -4.62 7.60 -0.08
CA ALA A 73 -3.88 7.96 1.13
C ALA A 73 -2.72 8.97 0.93
N ALA A 74 -2.45 9.44 -0.29
CA ALA A 74 -1.33 10.36 -0.54
C ALA A 74 -1.47 11.68 0.26
N LYS A 75 -0.35 12.17 0.80
CA LYS A 75 -0.31 13.46 1.51
C LYS A 75 -0.70 14.59 0.56
N ARG A 76 -1.70 15.37 0.96
CA ARG A 76 -2.24 16.52 0.22
C ARG A 76 -2.30 17.73 1.15
N GLY A 77 -2.21 18.94 0.59
CA GLY A 77 -2.50 20.16 1.34
C GLY A 77 -3.94 20.17 1.87
N GLN A 78 -4.23 21.04 2.85
CA GLN A 78 -5.55 21.07 3.49
C GLN A 78 -6.70 21.30 2.50
N THR A 79 -6.57 22.32 1.64
CA THR A 79 -7.56 22.65 0.61
C THR A 79 -7.76 21.49 -0.38
N ALA A 80 -6.67 20.93 -0.89
CA ALA A 80 -6.72 19.80 -1.81
C ALA A 80 -7.34 18.55 -1.17
N SER A 81 -7.09 18.31 0.12
CA SER A 81 -7.70 17.21 0.87
C SER A 81 -9.21 17.41 1.03
N ALA A 82 -9.65 18.63 1.33
CA ALA A 82 -11.06 18.96 1.45
C ALA A 82 -11.80 18.81 0.10
N GLN A 83 -11.21 19.35 -0.97
CA GLN A 83 -11.73 19.21 -2.33
C GLN A 83 -11.81 17.74 -2.75
N ALA A 84 -10.77 16.94 -2.50
CA ALA A 84 -10.76 15.52 -2.87
C ALA A 84 -11.86 14.74 -2.14
N LYS A 85 -12.06 14.96 -0.84
CA LYS A 85 -13.15 14.34 -0.08
C LYS A 85 -14.52 14.76 -0.60
N ALA A 86 -14.71 16.04 -0.88
CA ALA A 86 -15.95 16.56 -1.47
C ALA A 86 -16.22 15.96 -2.86
N ALA A 87 -15.17 15.67 -3.62
CA ALA A 87 -15.24 14.99 -4.93
C ALA A 87 -15.39 13.47 -4.84
N GLY A 88 -15.57 12.89 -3.64
CA GLY A 88 -15.83 11.45 -3.46
C GLY A 88 -14.61 10.59 -3.12
N MET A 89 -13.43 11.19 -2.88
CA MET A 89 -12.28 10.43 -2.36
C MET A 89 -12.62 9.83 -1.00
N THR A 90 -12.60 8.50 -0.93
CA THR A 90 -13.01 7.78 0.27
C THR A 90 -11.81 7.12 0.96
N ALA A 91 -11.73 7.28 2.28
CA ALA A 91 -10.68 6.67 3.08
C ALA A 91 -10.84 5.14 3.15
N GLY A 92 -9.71 4.43 3.08
CA GLY A 92 -9.67 2.96 3.07
C GLY A 92 -10.12 2.32 1.76
N GLU A 93 -10.21 3.10 0.67
CA GLU A 93 -10.38 2.52 -0.66
C GLU A 93 -9.14 1.68 -1.04
N PRO A 94 -9.31 0.51 -1.66
CA PRO A 94 -8.19 -0.34 -2.05
C PRO A 94 -7.25 0.36 -3.03
N ASP A 95 -5.97 -0.03 -3.01
CA ASP A 95 -4.92 0.59 -3.83
C ASP A 95 -5.06 0.31 -5.34
N LEU A 96 -5.61 -0.84 -5.73
CA LEU A 96 -5.80 -1.19 -7.15
C LEU A 96 -7.20 -1.70 -7.43
N ARG A 97 -7.76 -1.18 -8.52
CA ARG A 97 -8.97 -1.68 -9.18
C ARG A 97 -8.60 -2.42 -10.45
N ILE A 98 -9.01 -3.68 -10.58
CA ILE A 98 -8.84 -4.50 -11.78
C ILE A 98 -10.20 -4.67 -12.44
N TYR A 99 -10.37 -4.05 -13.62
CA TYR A 99 -11.57 -4.15 -14.43
C TYR A 99 -11.49 -5.41 -15.29
N LEU A 100 -12.43 -6.32 -15.11
CA LEU A 100 -12.50 -7.61 -15.81
C LEU A 100 -13.73 -7.63 -16.73
N LYS A 101 -13.78 -8.59 -17.65
CA LYS A 101 -14.98 -8.83 -18.48
C LYS A 101 -16.22 -9.11 -17.64
N GLY A 102 -17.39 -8.83 -18.21
CA GLY A 102 -18.69 -9.04 -17.54
C GLY A 102 -18.97 -8.07 -16.39
N GLY A 103 -18.31 -6.90 -16.38
CA GLY A 103 -18.50 -5.89 -15.32
C GLY A 103 -17.87 -6.27 -13.97
N ARG A 104 -17.09 -7.35 -13.91
CA ARG A 104 -16.45 -7.82 -12.69
C ARG A 104 -15.32 -6.87 -12.27
N LEU A 105 -15.21 -6.66 -10.96
CA LEU A 105 -14.20 -5.79 -10.36
C LEU A 105 -13.37 -6.59 -9.34
N GLY A 106 -12.07 -6.71 -9.60
CA GLY A 106 -11.10 -7.22 -8.63
C GLY A 106 -10.49 -6.05 -7.85
N LEU A 107 -10.35 -6.19 -6.53
CA LEU A 107 -9.81 -5.14 -5.66
C LEU A 107 -8.58 -5.67 -4.92
N ILE A 108 -7.48 -4.91 -4.95
CA ILE A 108 -6.24 -5.25 -4.25
C ILE A 108 -5.87 -4.12 -3.29
N GLU A 109 -5.60 -4.50 -2.04
CA GLU A 109 -4.97 -3.65 -1.02
C GLU A 109 -3.53 -4.13 -0.81
N ASN A 110 -2.56 -3.22 -0.78
CA ASN A 110 -1.16 -3.54 -0.54
C ASN A 110 -0.76 -3.25 0.90
N LYS A 111 0.05 -4.15 1.48
CA LYS A 111 0.70 -3.92 2.78
C LYS A 111 2.15 -4.36 2.76
N VAL A 112 3.01 -3.51 3.29
CA VAL A 112 4.42 -3.86 3.49
C VAL A 112 4.55 -4.82 4.67
N GLY A 113 5.02 -6.05 4.40
CA GLY A 113 5.19 -7.11 5.38
C GLY A 113 3.96 -7.34 6.27
N ARG A 114 4.11 -7.15 7.58
CA ARG A 114 3.04 -7.36 8.58
C ARG A 114 2.28 -6.09 8.95
N ALA A 115 2.36 -5.02 8.13
CA ALA A 115 1.63 -3.79 8.40
C ALA A 115 0.13 -4.05 8.57
N ALA A 116 -0.47 -3.50 9.63
CA ALA A 116 -1.88 -3.66 9.91
C ALA A 116 -2.74 -2.92 8.86
N LEU A 117 -4.00 -3.31 8.74
CA LEU A 117 -4.99 -2.48 8.04
C LEU A 117 -5.28 -1.24 8.88
N GLU A 118 -5.45 -0.11 8.21
CA GLU A 118 -5.92 1.11 8.85
C GLU A 118 -7.37 0.93 9.34
N PRO A 119 -7.81 1.63 10.40
CA PRO A 119 -9.18 1.50 10.91
C PRO A 119 -10.26 1.69 9.83
N SER A 120 -10.06 2.62 8.90
CA SER A 120 -10.98 2.84 7.77
C SER A 120 -11.05 1.64 6.82
N GLN A 121 -9.96 0.90 6.63
CA GLN A 121 -9.89 -0.29 5.79
C GLN A 121 -10.60 -1.48 6.45
N VAL A 122 -10.46 -1.62 7.77
CA VAL A 122 -11.14 -2.65 8.57
C VAL A 122 -12.67 -2.55 8.42
N THR A 123 -13.22 -1.34 8.28
CA THR A 123 -14.66 -1.15 8.03
C THR A 123 -15.01 -1.22 6.54
N ARG A 124 -14.21 -0.62 5.65
CA ARG A 124 -14.55 -0.49 4.24
C ARG A 124 -14.45 -1.80 3.46
N HIS A 125 -13.43 -2.63 3.72
CA HIS A 125 -13.23 -3.87 2.94
C HIS A 125 -14.36 -4.88 3.14
N PRO A 126 -14.86 -5.13 4.37
CA PRO A 126 -16.04 -5.98 4.56
C PRO A 126 -17.30 -5.41 3.90
N ALA A 127 -17.49 -4.08 3.92
CA ALA A 127 -18.63 -3.44 3.26
C ALA A 127 -18.58 -3.62 1.73
N LEU A 128 -17.41 -3.47 1.11
CA LEU A 128 -17.22 -3.76 -0.31
C LEU A 128 -17.46 -5.24 -0.64
N ALA A 129 -16.96 -6.15 0.20
CA ALA A 129 -17.19 -7.58 0.04
C ALA A 129 -18.69 -7.95 0.11
N ALA A 130 -19.44 -7.33 1.02
CA ALA A 130 -20.89 -7.52 1.12
C ALA A 130 -21.66 -7.07 -0.13
N LEU A 131 -21.11 -6.12 -0.90
CA LEU A 131 -21.65 -5.68 -2.19
C LEU A 131 -21.16 -6.53 -3.37
N GLY A 132 -20.41 -7.60 -3.12
CA GLY A 132 -19.87 -8.48 -4.18
C GLY A 132 -18.50 -8.06 -4.71
N HIS A 133 -17.80 -7.13 -4.04
CA HIS A 133 -16.47 -6.66 -4.43
C HIS A 133 -15.43 -7.00 -3.34
N PRO A 134 -15.05 -8.28 -3.17
CA PRO A 134 -14.09 -8.67 -2.17
C PRO A 134 -12.72 -8.05 -2.43
N VAL A 135 -12.10 -7.50 -1.38
CA VAL A 135 -10.75 -6.94 -1.40
C VAL A 135 -9.74 -8.01 -1.01
N VAL A 136 -8.72 -8.22 -1.84
CA VAL A 136 -7.61 -9.12 -1.54
C VAL A 136 -6.42 -8.30 -1.04
N VAL A 137 -5.90 -8.64 0.15
CA VAL A 137 -4.73 -7.97 0.72
C VAL A 137 -3.46 -8.68 0.26
N VAL A 138 -2.64 -8.01 -0.54
CA VAL A 138 -1.30 -8.47 -0.94
C VAL A 138 -0.27 -7.97 0.07
N ARG A 139 0.50 -8.90 0.63
CA ARG A 139 1.53 -8.61 1.64
C ARG A 139 2.89 -8.97 1.08
N ALA A 140 3.76 -7.98 0.94
CA ALA A 140 5.08 -8.17 0.36
C ALA A 140 6.14 -7.31 1.06
N VAL A 141 7.40 -7.75 1.00
CA VAL A 141 8.57 -7.00 1.49
C VAL A 141 9.56 -6.67 0.39
N THR A 142 9.31 -7.12 -0.84
CA THR A 142 10.07 -6.80 -2.05
C THR A 142 9.13 -6.47 -3.20
N GLU A 143 9.62 -5.68 -4.16
CA GLU A 143 8.88 -5.33 -5.38
C GLU A 143 8.54 -6.56 -6.23
N ASP A 144 9.47 -7.50 -6.36
CA ASP A 144 9.30 -8.71 -7.16
C ASP A 144 8.19 -9.61 -6.60
N ASP A 145 8.13 -9.78 -5.28
CA ASP A 145 7.09 -10.55 -4.60
C ASP A 145 5.71 -9.90 -4.77
N ALA A 146 5.64 -8.57 -4.58
CA ALA A 146 4.40 -7.82 -4.79
C ALA A 146 3.87 -7.99 -6.24
N ALA A 147 4.76 -7.87 -7.22
CA ALA A 147 4.46 -8.04 -8.63
C ALA A 147 3.99 -9.46 -8.96
N ALA A 148 4.72 -10.48 -8.48
CA ALA A 148 4.37 -11.89 -8.70
C ALA A 148 2.99 -12.23 -8.12
N GLN A 149 2.70 -11.77 -6.90
CA GLN A 149 1.39 -11.99 -6.26
C GLN A 149 0.25 -11.32 -7.04
N ALA A 150 0.44 -10.07 -7.50
CA ALA A 150 -0.58 -9.38 -8.29
C ALA A 150 -0.85 -10.07 -9.62
N VAL A 151 0.18 -10.48 -10.36
CA VAL A 151 0.04 -11.20 -11.63
C VAL A 151 -0.67 -12.53 -11.42
N ALA A 152 -0.27 -13.31 -10.41
CA ALA A 152 -0.89 -14.58 -10.08
C ALA A 152 -2.39 -14.40 -9.73
N LEU A 153 -2.71 -13.37 -8.96
CA LEU A 153 -4.08 -13.06 -8.57
C LEU A 153 -4.95 -12.66 -9.77
N VAL A 154 -4.45 -11.78 -10.64
CA VAL A 154 -5.19 -11.38 -11.86
C VAL A 154 -5.41 -12.56 -12.79
N ARG A 155 -4.38 -13.41 -12.99
CA ARG A 155 -4.53 -14.65 -13.78
C ARG A 155 -5.59 -15.59 -13.19
N LYS A 156 -5.63 -15.73 -11.86
CA LYS A 156 -6.67 -16.51 -11.19
C LYS A 156 -8.07 -15.94 -11.46
N TRP A 157 -8.23 -14.62 -11.44
CA TRP A 157 -9.51 -14.00 -11.76
C TRP A 157 -9.92 -14.15 -13.22
N LEU A 158 -8.96 -14.05 -14.15
CA LEU A 158 -9.18 -14.28 -15.58
C LEU A 158 -9.63 -15.72 -15.84
N ALA A 159 -8.94 -16.72 -15.28
CA ALA A 159 -9.34 -18.13 -15.42
C ALA A 159 -10.73 -18.41 -14.82
N GLY A 160 -11.10 -17.69 -13.76
CA GLY A 160 -12.45 -17.76 -13.19
C GLY A 160 -13.52 -17.00 -13.99
N ASN A 161 -13.15 -16.21 -15.00
CA ASN A 161 -14.11 -15.55 -15.91
C ASN A 161 -14.55 -16.47 -17.04
N ASP A 162 -13.71 -17.44 -17.44
CA ASP A 162 -13.97 -18.32 -18.58
C ASP A 162 -15.11 -19.34 -18.34
N ASN A 163 -15.65 -19.38 -17.11
CA ASN A 163 -16.73 -20.28 -16.69
C ASN A 163 -18.11 -19.62 -16.55
N GLU A 164 -18.24 -18.31 -16.84
CA GLU A 164 -19.52 -17.59 -16.76
C GLU A 164 -20.01 -17.26 -18.19
N PRO A 165 -21.27 -17.57 -18.55
CA PRO A 165 -21.80 -17.23 -19.86
C PRO A 165 -21.78 -15.71 -20.05
N SER A 166 -21.19 -15.23 -21.15
CA SER A 166 -21.28 -13.84 -21.55
C SER A 166 -22.74 -13.47 -21.76
N CYS A 167 -23.21 -12.46 -21.03
CA CYS A 167 -24.51 -11.83 -21.27
C CYS A 167 -24.56 -11.08 -22.60
#